data_AF-A0A7J8WWL2-F1
#
_entry.id   AF-A0A7J8WWL2-F1
#
_cell.length_a   1.000
_cell.length_b   1.000
_cell.length_c   1.000
_cell.angle_alpha   90.00
_cell.angle_beta   90.00
_cell.angle_gamma   90.00
#
_symmetry.space_group_name_H-M   'P 1'
#
loop_
_entity.id
_entity.type
_entity.pdbx_description
1 polymer ?
#
loop_
_entity_poly.entity_id
_entity_poly.type
_entity_poly.pdbx_seq_one_letter_code
_entity_poly.pdbx_strand_id
1 'polypeptide(L)'
;MSTSKQRATIGGALRGPSGGWLVGFEMVTSMASIFQIEAQAILEGLKLAWMRSFRQVEVESNNALLIDTIRNNFAANNNTIEVRLIHEWARIKAAVAMVKFLKPNKAVIVLQGRYAGRKAVIVKSFDDGTRDRPYGHCLVAGIKKYPSKVIRKDSAKKTAKKSRVKCFVKLVNYQHLMPTRYTLDVDLKDTVTVDALQTKDKKVATCKTIKQRLEERFKTGKNRWFFTKLRF
;
A
#
# COMPACT_ATOMS: atom_id res chain seq x y z
N MET A 1 36.26 -29.14 38.05
CA MET A 1 34.85 -29.59 38.06
C MET A 1 34.18 -29.12 36.78
N SER A 2 33.79 -30.05 35.91
CA SER A 2 33.09 -29.77 34.65
C SER A 2 31.70 -29.20 34.98
N THR A 3 31.47 -27.91 34.71
CA THR A 3 30.13 -27.32 34.78
C THR A 3 29.32 -27.86 33.61
N SER A 4 28.48 -28.86 33.85
CA SER A 4 27.48 -29.29 32.86
C SER A 4 26.60 -28.09 32.55
N LYS A 5 26.77 -27.45 31.39
CA LYS A 5 25.85 -26.41 30.92
C LYS A 5 24.45 -27.04 30.85
N GLN A 6 23.55 -26.67 31.76
CA GLN A 6 22.16 -27.10 31.71
C GLN A 6 21.60 -26.69 30.34
N ARG A 7 21.11 -27.69 29.59
CA ARG A 7 20.48 -27.49 28.28
C ARG A 7 18.97 -27.51 28.50
N ALA A 8 18.29 -26.47 28.05
CA ALA A 8 16.85 -26.37 28.08
C ALA A 8 16.31 -26.50 26.64
N THR A 9 15.33 -27.38 26.45
CA THR A 9 14.57 -27.45 25.19
C THR A 9 13.48 -26.40 25.22
N ILE A 10 13.37 -25.63 24.15
CA ILE A 10 12.28 -24.67 23.92
C ILE A 10 11.55 -25.02 22.65
N GLY A 11 10.26 -24.73 22.61
CA GLY A 11 9.46 -24.91 21.40
C GLY A 11 8.29 -23.94 21.36
N GLY A 12 7.70 -23.82 20.18
CA GLY A 12 6.55 -22.96 19.97
C GLY A 12 5.73 -23.43 18.78
N ALA A 13 4.48 -22.99 18.73
CA ALA A 13 3.53 -23.35 17.69
C ALA A 13 2.91 -22.09 17.08
N LEU A 14 2.94 -22.01 15.76
CA LEU A 14 2.19 -21.04 14.98
C LEU A 14 0.84 -21.65 14.62
N ARG A 15 -0.23 -20.97 15.01
CA ARG A 15 -1.61 -21.36 14.69
C ARG A 15 -2.23 -20.39 13.68
N GLY A 16 -3.14 -20.91 12.87
CA GLY A 16 -3.90 -20.11 11.91
C GLY A 16 -5.10 -19.40 12.56
N PRO A 17 -5.79 -18.53 11.81
CA PRO A 17 -6.93 -17.77 12.34
C PRO A 17 -8.11 -18.62 12.82
N SER A 18 -8.22 -19.87 12.36
CA SER A 18 -9.22 -20.84 12.80
C SER A 18 -8.76 -21.71 13.98
N GLY A 19 -7.60 -21.41 14.58
CA GLY A 19 -6.99 -22.21 15.65
C GLY A 19 -6.25 -23.47 15.19
N GLY A 20 -6.24 -23.76 13.88
CA GLY A 20 -5.52 -24.90 13.31
C GLY A 20 -4.00 -24.76 13.41
N TRP A 21 -3.29 -25.85 13.64
CA TRP A 21 -1.83 -25.87 13.73
C TRP A 21 -1.20 -25.65 12.35
N LEU A 22 -0.32 -24.67 12.21
CA LEU A 22 0.37 -24.39 10.95
C LEU A 22 1.79 -24.97 10.95
N VAL A 23 2.59 -24.56 11.93
CA VAL A 23 4.01 -24.92 12.03
C VAL A 23 4.42 -24.92 13.50
N GLY A 24 5.10 -25.97 13.94
CA GLY A 24 5.84 -25.97 15.21
C GLY A 24 7.33 -25.82 14.99
N PHE A 25 8.03 -25.40 16.04
CA PHE A 25 9.48 -25.49 16.11
C PHE A 25 9.90 -25.98 17.48
N GLU A 26 11.07 -26.60 17.51
CA GLU A 26 11.75 -27.06 18.71
C GLU A 26 13.23 -26.72 18.54
N MET A 27 13.89 -26.31 19.63
CA MET A 27 15.32 -26.12 19.66
C MET A 27 15.88 -26.27 21.07
N VAL A 28 17.19 -26.52 21.14
CA VAL A 28 17.92 -26.64 22.40
C VAL A 28 18.70 -25.35 22.65
N THR A 29 18.52 -24.77 23.83
CA THR A 29 19.22 -23.57 24.28
C THR A 29 20.05 -23.87 25.51
N SER A 30 21.12 -23.10 25.72
CA SER A 30 21.94 -23.15 26.94
C SER A 30 21.60 -22.02 27.91
N MET A 31 20.37 -21.47 27.83
CA MET A 31 19.93 -20.35 28.65
C MET A 31 19.54 -20.83 30.05
N ALA A 32 19.85 -20.03 31.07
CA ALA A 32 19.73 -20.45 32.46
C ALA A 32 18.43 -20.00 33.15
N SER A 33 17.74 -18.97 32.63
CA SER A 33 16.53 -18.43 33.24
C SER A 33 15.29 -18.67 32.38
N ILE A 34 14.16 -18.99 33.03
CA ILE A 34 12.85 -19.22 32.37
C ILE A 34 12.46 -18.01 31.51
N PHE A 35 12.70 -16.79 32.01
CA PHE A 35 12.44 -15.56 31.26
C PHE A 35 13.23 -15.48 29.94
N GLN A 36 14.53 -15.81 29.96
CA GLN A 36 15.37 -15.81 28.75
C GLN A 36 14.97 -16.92 27.78
N ILE A 37 14.64 -18.09 28.31
CA ILE A 37 14.16 -19.26 27.56
C ILE A 37 12.89 -18.90 26.77
N GLU A 38 11.90 -18.29 27.42
CA GLU A 38 10.65 -17.87 26.77
C GLU A 38 10.84 -16.68 25.81
N ALA A 39 11.68 -15.70 26.16
CA ALA A 39 12.01 -14.61 25.25
C ALA A 39 12.68 -15.12 23.96
N GLN A 40 13.61 -16.08 24.09
CA GLN A 40 14.25 -16.71 22.95
C GLN A 40 13.25 -17.51 22.10
N ALA A 41 12.30 -18.21 22.73
CA ALA A 41 11.23 -18.91 22.02
C ALA A 41 10.37 -17.93 21.19
N ILE A 42 10.00 -16.79 21.75
CA ILE A 42 9.25 -15.75 21.01
C ILE A 42 10.07 -15.21 19.84
N LEU A 43 11.35 -14.91 20.04
CA LEU A 43 12.22 -14.39 19.00
C LEU A 43 12.32 -15.35 17.80
N GLU A 44 12.49 -16.63 18.09
CA GLU A 44 12.62 -17.67 17.06
C GLU A 44 11.29 -17.98 16.37
N GLY A 45 10.18 -17.97 17.12
CA GLY A 45 8.83 -18.04 16.54
C GLY A 45 8.55 -16.88 15.57
N LEU A 46 9.00 -15.66 15.91
CA LEU A 46 8.88 -14.50 15.04
C LEU A 46 9.74 -14.63 13.77
N LYS A 47 10.97 -15.12 13.87
CA LYS A 47 11.83 -15.41 12.71
C LYS A 47 11.21 -16.45 11.79
N LEU A 48 10.68 -17.53 12.35
CA LEU A 48 10.01 -18.59 11.61
C LEU A 48 8.76 -18.09 10.89
N ALA A 49 7.93 -17.30 11.58
CA ALA A 49 6.77 -16.67 10.98
C ALA A 49 7.18 -15.76 9.80
N TRP A 50 8.27 -15.02 9.95
CA TRP A 50 8.81 -14.15 8.90
C TRP A 50 9.30 -14.92 7.68
N MET A 51 10.03 -16.03 7.88
CA MET A 51 10.50 -16.91 6.80
C MET A 51 9.34 -17.51 6.01
N ARG A 52 8.23 -17.80 6.69
CA ARG A 52 6.99 -18.32 6.09
C ARG A 52 6.06 -17.22 5.54
N SER A 53 6.54 -15.97 5.47
CA SER A 53 5.79 -14.80 4.97
C SER A 53 4.55 -14.42 5.78
N PHE A 54 4.42 -14.87 7.03
CA PHE A 54 3.38 -14.39 7.94
C PHE A 54 3.78 -13.01 8.50
N ARG A 55 3.00 -11.98 8.16
CA ARG A 55 3.31 -10.59 8.50
C ARG A 55 2.56 -10.07 9.72
N GLN A 56 1.34 -10.55 9.94
CA GLN A 56 0.53 -10.26 11.11
C GLN A 56 0.51 -11.50 12.02
N VAL A 57 1.04 -11.35 13.23
CA VAL A 57 1.22 -12.44 14.19
C VAL A 57 0.84 -11.92 15.56
N GLU A 58 -0.01 -12.65 16.26
CA GLU A 58 -0.30 -12.44 17.68
C GLU A 58 0.62 -13.36 18.48
N VAL A 59 1.27 -12.81 19.51
CA VAL A 59 2.19 -13.56 20.37
C VAL A 59 1.50 -13.77 21.69
N GLU A 60 1.26 -15.03 22.01
CA GLU A 60 0.75 -15.48 23.30
C GLU A 60 1.89 -16.06 24.11
N SER A 61 2.03 -15.61 25.36
CA SER A 61 2.95 -16.17 26.34
C SER A 61 2.24 -16.26 27.68
N ASN A 62 2.51 -17.34 28.41
CA ASN A 62 2.06 -17.58 29.77
C ASN A 62 2.81 -16.72 30.82
N ASN A 63 3.84 -15.96 30.41
CA ASN A 63 4.61 -15.12 31.31
C ASN A 63 4.21 -13.64 31.18
N ALA A 64 3.41 -13.20 32.16
CA ALA A 64 2.90 -11.83 32.23
C ALA A 64 4.02 -10.77 32.32
N LEU A 65 5.12 -11.07 33.02
CA LEU A 65 6.26 -10.14 33.16
C LEU A 65 6.97 -9.92 31.83
N LEU A 66 7.11 -10.97 31.01
CA LEU A 66 7.69 -10.89 29.67
C LEU A 66 6.80 -10.05 28.74
N ILE A 67 5.49 -10.27 28.76
CA ILE A 67 4.52 -9.48 27.97
C ILE A 67 4.55 -8.00 28.37
N ASP A 68 4.53 -7.70 29.67
CA ASP A 68 4.54 -6.33 30.18
C ASP A 68 5.83 -5.60 29.83
N THR A 69 6.97 -6.29 29.95
CA THR A 69 8.29 -5.78 29.53
C THR A 69 8.34 -5.46 28.04
N ILE A 70 7.74 -6.32 27.19
CA ILE A 70 7.68 -6.10 25.74
C ILE A 70 6.75 -4.94 25.39
N ARG A 71 5.58 -4.82 26.05
CA ARG A 71 4.53 -3.83 25.74
C ARG A 71 4.91 -2.41 26.19
N ASN A 72 5.43 -2.25 27.41
CA ASN A 72 5.56 -0.93 28.02
C ASN A 72 6.88 -0.21 27.68
N ASN A 73 7.72 -0.78 26.79
CA ASN A 73 9.02 -0.21 26.47
C ASN A 73 9.80 0.22 27.73
N PHE A 74 9.82 -0.59 28.80
CA PHE A 74 10.74 -0.40 29.94
C PHE A 74 12.18 -0.69 29.48
N ALA A 75 12.64 0.12 28.53
CA ALA A 75 13.93 0.11 27.88
C ALA A 75 14.99 0.86 28.70
N ALA A 76 14.78 0.96 30.02
CA ALA A 76 15.75 1.63 30.88
C ALA A 76 16.73 0.66 31.55
N ASN A 77 16.39 -0.61 31.87
CA ASN A 77 17.29 -1.44 32.71
C ASN A 77 17.23 -2.98 32.53
N ASN A 78 16.76 -3.53 31.39
CA ASN A 78 16.86 -4.99 31.19
C ASN A 78 18.12 -5.38 30.40
N ASN A 79 19.11 -5.91 31.10
CA ASN A 79 20.39 -6.44 30.62
C ASN A 79 20.27 -7.67 29.68
N THR A 80 19.06 -8.07 29.29
CA THR A 80 18.79 -9.27 28.50
C THR A 80 18.79 -8.97 26.99
N ILE A 81 19.71 -9.60 26.28
CA ILE A 81 19.96 -9.41 24.84
C ILE A 81 18.72 -9.79 24.01
N GLU A 82 17.97 -10.81 24.46
CA GLU A 82 16.82 -11.37 23.76
C GLU A 82 15.67 -10.37 23.64
N VAL A 83 15.37 -9.63 24.72
CA VAL A 83 14.30 -8.61 24.73
C VAL A 83 14.67 -7.45 23.79
N ARG A 84 15.95 -7.06 23.78
CA ARG A 84 16.46 -6.03 22.84
C ARG A 84 16.32 -6.49 21.40
N LEU A 85 16.63 -7.75 21.10
CA LEU A 85 16.44 -8.34 19.78
C LEU A 85 14.96 -8.46 19.42
N ILE A 86 14.06 -8.82 20.34
CA ILE A 86 12.61 -8.82 20.09
C ILE A 86 12.14 -7.40 19.74
N HIS A 87 12.59 -6.39 20.48
CA HIS A 87 12.30 -4.98 20.17
C HIS A 87 12.93 -4.53 18.87
N GLU A 88 14.15 -4.95 18.54
CA GLU A 88 14.80 -4.66 17.26
C GLU A 88 14.05 -5.32 16.10
N TRP A 89 13.63 -6.58 16.23
CA TRP A 89 12.82 -7.29 15.24
C TRP A 89 11.39 -6.69 15.14
N ALA A 90 10.83 -6.21 16.25
CA ALA A 90 9.57 -5.46 16.26
C ALA A 90 9.73 -4.04 15.68
N ARG A 91 10.90 -3.41 15.80
CA ARG A 91 11.24 -2.10 15.21
C ARG A 91 11.61 -2.21 13.73
N ILE A 92 12.29 -3.28 13.31
CA ILE A 92 12.42 -3.68 11.90
C ILE A 92 11.01 -3.89 11.31
N LYS A 93 10.01 -4.23 12.14
CA LYS A 93 8.59 -4.20 11.80
C LYS A 93 7.87 -2.84 11.92
N ALA A 94 8.41 -1.83 12.62
CA ALA A 94 7.95 -0.44 12.42
C ALA A 94 8.43 0.11 11.06
N ALA A 95 9.50 -0.45 10.51
CA ALA A 95 9.92 -0.29 9.12
C ALA A 95 9.33 -1.35 8.16
N VAL A 96 8.28 -2.09 8.55
CA VAL A 96 7.26 -2.46 7.57
C VAL A 96 6.54 -1.15 7.25
N ALA A 97 7.17 -0.36 6.38
CA ALA A 97 6.49 0.77 5.77
C ALA A 97 5.22 0.20 5.18
N MET A 98 4.05 0.49 5.78
CA MET A 98 2.77 0.23 5.16
C MET A 98 2.87 0.81 3.76
N VAL A 99 3.01 -0.06 2.76
CA VAL A 99 3.31 0.38 1.40
C VAL A 99 2.06 1.11 0.94
N LYS A 100 2.12 2.45 0.98
CA LYS A 100 1.00 3.31 0.56
C LYS A 100 0.56 2.86 -0.82
N PHE A 101 -0.64 2.31 -0.95
CA PHE A 101 -1.13 1.75 -2.20
C PHE A 101 -1.63 2.86 -3.15
N LEU A 102 -1.96 4.03 -2.60
CA LEU A 102 -2.32 5.25 -3.31
C LEU A 102 -1.05 6.03 -3.69
N LYS A 103 -0.31 5.51 -4.66
CA LYS A 103 0.87 6.16 -5.21
C LYS A 103 0.53 6.95 -6.48
N PRO A 104 1.36 7.92 -6.88
CA PRO A 104 1.32 8.47 -8.22
C PRO A 104 1.30 7.36 -9.28
N ASN A 105 0.65 7.62 -10.41
CA ASN A 105 0.48 6.69 -11.53
C ASN A 105 -0.43 5.47 -11.24
N LYS A 106 -1.07 5.39 -10.06
CA LYS A 106 -2.12 4.40 -9.82
C LYS A 106 -3.43 4.81 -10.47
N ALA A 107 -4.08 3.86 -11.12
CA ALA A 107 -5.40 4.04 -11.69
C ALA A 107 -6.47 3.82 -10.60
N VAL A 108 -7.44 4.73 -10.56
CA VAL A 108 -8.52 4.78 -9.59
C VAL A 108 -9.85 5.01 -10.29
N ILE A 109 -10.95 4.61 -9.65
CA ILE A 109 -12.30 4.92 -10.08
C ILE A 109 -12.86 5.97 -9.13
N VAL A 110 -13.44 7.02 -9.69
CA VAL A 110 -14.13 8.04 -8.88
C VAL A 110 -15.51 7.49 -8.50
N LEU A 111 -15.82 7.47 -7.21
CA LEU A 111 -17.07 6.93 -6.68
C LEU A 111 -18.20 7.97 -6.68
N GLN A 112 -17.88 9.24 -6.42
CA GLN A 112 -18.89 10.28 -6.16
C GLN A 112 -18.70 11.57 -6.97
N GLY A 113 -19.79 12.33 -7.07
CA GLY A 113 -19.86 13.63 -7.74
C GLY A 113 -19.93 13.54 -9.27
N ARG A 114 -19.70 14.68 -9.95
CA ARG A 114 -19.87 14.82 -11.42
C ARG A 114 -19.12 13.77 -12.28
N TYR A 115 -18.03 13.22 -11.75
CA TYR A 115 -17.18 12.25 -12.46
C TYR A 115 -17.32 10.83 -11.89
N ALA A 116 -18.38 10.52 -11.15
CA ALA A 116 -18.66 9.18 -10.67
C ALA A 116 -18.61 8.14 -11.80
N GLY A 117 -18.05 6.97 -11.51
CA GLY A 117 -17.83 5.87 -12.46
C GLY A 117 -16.77 6.15 -13.54
N ARG A 118 -16.04 7.27 -13.46
CA ARG A 118 -14.94 7.59 -14.38
C ARG A 118 -13.60 7.12 -13.83
N LYS A 119 -12.76 6.63 -14.73
CA LYS A 119 -11.38 6.22 -14.46
C LYS A 119 -10.49 7.44 -14.46
N ALA A 120 -9.61 7.50 -13.47
CA ALA A 120 -8.64 8.55 -13.28
C ALA A 120 -7.31 7.97 -12.80
N VAL A 121 -6.28 8.80 -12.82
CA VAL A 121 -4.93 8.49 -12.36
C VAL A 121 -4.55 9.49 -11.30
N ILE A 122 -3.94 9.00 -10.23
CA ILE A 122 -3.36 9.84 -9.20
C ILE A 122 -2.09 10.47 -9.75
N VAL A 123 -2.05 11.80 -9.79
CA VAL A 123 -0.85 12.54 -10.19
C VAL A 123 -0.02 12.90 -8.97
N LYS A 124 -0.68 13.43 -7.93
CA LYS A 124 -0.04 13.82 -6.67
C LYS A 124 -0.94 13.44 -5.50
N SER A 125 -0.36 12.80 -4.49
CA SER A 125 -0.98 12.45 -3.22
C SER A 125 -0.67 13.51 -2.16
N PHE A 126 -1.65 13.82 -1.32
CA PHE A 126 -1.53 14.69 -0.14
C PHE A 126 -2.09 13.92 1.05
N ASP A 127 -1.24 13.12 1.69
CA ASP A 127 -1.69 12.19 2.73
C ASP A 127 -1.99 12.93 4.04
N ASP A 128 -1.15 13.90 4.39
CA ASP A 128 -1.26 14.71 5.62
C ASP A 128 -2.18 15.94 5.45
N GLY A 129 -2.84 16.05 4.29
CA GLY A 129 -3.67 17.19 3.94
C GLY A 129 -2.88 18.45 3.55
N THR A 130 -3.59 19.54 3.33
CA THR A 130 -3.06 20.88 3.06
C THR A 130 -3.75 21.89 3.95
N ARG A 131 -3.22 23.12 4.06
CA ARG A 131 -3.82 24.18 4.88
C ARG A 131 -5.30 24.41 4.58
N ASP A 132 -5.68 24.32 3.30
CA ASP A 132 -7.07 24.54 2.87
C ASP A 132 -7.96 23.30 3.09
N ARG A 133 -7.35 22.10 3.20
CA ARG A 133 -8.03 20.80 3.28
C ARG A 133 -7.27 19.87 4.21
N PRO A 134 -7.64 19.79 5.50
CA PRO A 134 -6.88 19.01 6.48
C PRO A 134 -6.99 17.48 6.31
N TYR A 135 -7.89 17.00 5.45
CA TYR A 135 -8.08 15.58 5.17
C TYR A 135 -7.18 15.08 4.04
N GLY A 136 -6.87 13.77 4.06
CA GLY A 136 -6.14 13.09 3.00
C GLY A 136 -6.84 13.16 1.65
N HIS A 137 -6.15 13.68 0.65
CA HIS A 137 -6.71 13.88 -0.69
C HIS A 137 -5.65 13.73 -1.77
N CYS A 138 -6.08 13.67 -3.02
CA CYS A 138 -5.16 13.62 -4.15
C CYS A 138 -5.64 14.43 -5.34
N LEU A 139 -4.67 14.83 -6.16
CA LEU A 139 -4.87 15.43 -7.45
C LEU A 139 -4.97 14.33 -8.49
N VAL A 140 -6.14 14.24 -9.14
CA VAL A 140 -6.40 13.22 -10.15
C VAL A 140 -6.62 13.83 -11.53
N ALA A 141 -6.11 13.14 -12.54
CA ALA A 141 -6.38 13.39 -13.95
C ALA A 141 -7.16 12.20 -14.54
N GLY A 142 -8.29 12.44 -15.17
CA GLY A 142 -9.16 11.35 -15.62
C GLY A 142 -9.89 11.61 -16.93
N ILE A 143 -10.59 10.58 -17.40
CA ILE A 143 -11.31 10.61 -18.67
C ILE A 143 -12.79 10.98 -18.43
N LYS A 144 -13.19 12.16 -18.93
CA LYS A 144 -14.59 12.60 -18.95
C LYS A 144 -15.37 11.93 -20.09
N LYS A 145 -14.79 11.87 -21.29
CA LYS A 145 -15.37 11.19 -22.45
C LYS A 145 -14.38 10.16 -22.97
N TYR A 146 -14.79 8.89 -22.89
CA TYR A 146 -14.00 7.75 -23.38
C TYR A 146 -13.98 7.71 -24.90
N PRO A 147 -12.90 7.19 -25.50
CA PRO A 147 -12.89 6.87 -26.91
C PRO A 147 -13.90 5.77 -27.20
N SER A 148 -14.51 5.82 -28.38
CA SER A 148 -15.47 4.80 -28.85
C SER A 148 -14.76 3.69 -29.62
N LYS A 149 -15.37 2.51 -29.68
CA LYS A 149 -14.84 1.37 -30.43
C LYS A 149 -14.67 1.74 -31.91
N VAL A 150 -13.44 1.65 -32.38
CA VAL A 150 -13.07 1.77 -33.80
C VAL A 150 -13.27 0.41 -34.45
N ILE A 151 -13.90 0.40 -35.62
CA ILE A 151 -14.09 -0.82 -36.44
C ILE A 151 -13.33 -0.68 -37.75
N ARG A 152 -12.93 -1.80 -38.36
CA ARG A 152 -12.15 -1.82 -39.61
C ARG A 152 -12.84 -1.10 -40.78
N LYS A 153 -14.19 -1.05 -40.77
CA LYS A 153 -15.01 -0.36 -41.79
C LYS A 153 -15.05 1.16 -41.61
N ASP A 154 -14.54 1.72 -40.51
CA ASP A 154 -14.56 3.17 -40.28
C ASP A 154 -13.54 3.88 -41.19
N SER A 155 -13.96 4.98 -41.82
CA SER A 155 -13.03 5.88 -42.52
C SER A 155 -12.07 6.58 -41.56
N ALA A 156 -10.92 7.05 -42.06
CA ALA A 156 -9.92 7.76 -41.26
C ALA A 156 -10.51 8.93 -40.45
N LYS A 157 -11.43 9.70 -41.04
CA LYS A 157 -12.13 10.82 -40.39
C LYS A 157 -13.00 10.36 -39.22
N LYS A 158 -13.71 9.23 -39.38
CA LYS A 158 -14.55 8.65 -38.33
C LYS A 158 -13.71 8.04 -37.21
N THR A 159 -12.59 7.40 -37.56
CA THR A 159 -11.60 6.86 -36.61
C THR A 159 -10.99 7.96 -35.74
N ALA A 160 -10.60 9.09 -36.32
CA ALA A 160 -10.10 10.24 -35.56
C ALA A 160 -11.15 10.80 -34.59
N LYS A 161 -12.42 10.91 -35.02
CA LYS A 161 -13.52 11.40 -34.17
C LYS A 161 -13.83 10.44 -33.02
N LYS A 162 -13.75 9.13 -33.24
CA LYS A 162 -13.98 8.08 -32.22
C LYS A 162 -12.83 7.97 -31.22
N SER A 163 -11.60 8.20 -31.66
CA SER A 163 -10.41 8.13 -30.81
C SER A 163 -10.25 9.34 -29.88
N ARG A 164 -11.03 10.41 -30.11
CA ARG A 164 -10.93 11.65 -29.34
C ARG A 164 -11.35 11.47 -27.88
N VAL A 165 -10.49 11.88 -26.97
CA VAL A 165 -10.71 11.82 -25.52
C VAL A 165 -11.06 13.22 -25.00
N LYS A 166 -11.89 13.30 -23.95
CA LYS A 166 -12.05 14.53 -23.15
C LYS A 166 -11.61 14.25 -21.73
N CYS A 167 -10.73 15.08 -21.20
CA CYS A 167 -10.13 14.88 -19.89
C CYS A 167 -10.74 15.79 -18.83
N PHE A 168 -10.46 15.50 -17.56
CA PHE A 168 -10.73 16.39 -16.43
C PHE A 168 -9.59 16.32 -15.42
N VAL A 169 -9.42 17.39 -14.66
CA VAL A 169 -8.54 17.46 -13.49
C VAL A 169 -9.38 17.85 -12.27
N LYS A 170 -9.17 17.17 -11.15
CA LYS A 170 -9.91 17.43 -9.91
C LYS A 170 -9.07 17.05 -8.68
N LEU A 171 -9.24 17.80 -7.60
CA LEU A 171 -8.86 17.40 -6.24
C LEU A 171 -9.97 16.54 -5.63
N VAL A 172 -9.63 15.35 -5.17
CA VAL A 172 -10.59 14.34 -4.68
C VAL A 172 -10.10 13.76 -3.35
N ASN A 173 -11.00 13.67 -2.38
CA ASN A 173 -10.77 12.97 -1.12
C ASN A 173 -10.58 11.47 -1.38
N TYR A 174 -9.66 10.81 -0.67
CA TYR A 174 -9.43 9.37 -0.79
C TYR A 174 -10.67 8.51 -0.56
N GLN A 175 -11.57 8.90 0.34
CA GLN A 175 -12.84 8.19 0.57
C GLN A 175 -13.71 8.10 -0.69
N HIS A 176 -13.57 9.05 -1.62
CA HIS A 176 -14.35 9.10 -2.85
C HIS A 176 -13.66 8.41 -4.04
N LEU A 177 -12.58 7.67 -3.76
CA LEU A 177 -11.83 6.92 -4.75
C LEU A 177 -11.84 5.43 -4.41
N MET A 178 -12.08 4.63 -5.44
CA MET A 178 -11.84 3.20 -5.37
C MET A 178 -10.46 2.90 -6.00
N PRO A 179 -9.48 2.44 -5.22
CA PRO A 179 -8.20 2.02 -5.77
C PRO A 179 -8.38 0.79 -6.65
N THR A 180 -7.57 0.68 -7.71
CA THR A 180 -7.58 -0.50 -8.58
C THR A 180 -6.20 -1.13 -8.64
N ARG A 181 -6.15 -2.38 -9.10
CA ARG A 181 -4.89 -3.09 -9.34
C ARG A 181 -4.02 -2.39 -10.41
N TYR A 182 -4.65 -1.71 -11.35
CA TYR A 182 -4.00 -1.15 -12.54
C TYR A 182 -3.16 0.10 -12.22
N THR A 183 -2.10 0.27 -13.00
CA THR A 183 -1.29 1.48 -13.08
C THR A 183 -1.41 2.07 -14.48
N LEU A 184 -1.25 3.39 -14.58
CA LEU A 184 -1.10 4.07 -15.86
C LEU A 184 0.22 4.81 -15.84
N ASP A 185 1.13 4.35 -16.68
CA ASP A 185 2.46 4.91 -16.83
C ASP A 185 2.43 6.04 -17.87
N VAL A 186 1.94 7.21 -17.45
CA VAL A 186 1.96 8.45 -18.21
C VAL A 186 2.51 9.52 -17.30
N ASP A 187 3.63 10.11 -17.68
CA ASP A 187 4.19 11.23 -16.94
C ASP A 187 3.21 12.39 -17.01
N LEU A 188 2.61 12.75 -15.89
CA LEU A 188 1.68 13.88 -15.77
C LEU A 188 2.06 14.82 -14.62
N LYS A 189 3.11 14.48 -13.85
CA LYS A 189 3.50 15.16 -12.62
C LYS A 189 3.78 16.64 -12.83
N ASP A 190 4.54 16.98 -13.88
CA ASP A 190 4.96 18.37 -14.13
C ASP A 190 3.83 19.21 -14.74
N THR A 191 2.91 18.56 -15.47
CA THR A 191 1.83 19.26 -16.18
C THR A 191 0.63 19.58 -15.31
N VAL A 192 0.38 18.79 -14.25
CA VAL A 192 -0.82 18.91 -13.43
C VAL A 192 -0.43 19.34 -12.02
N THR A 193 -0.42 20.65 -11.81
CA THR A 193 -0.17 21.28 -10.51
C THR A 193 -1.47 21.72 -9.84
N VAL A 194 -1.41 22.02 -8.55
CA VAL A 194 -2.57 22.52 -7.78
C VAL A 194 -2.99 23.91 -8.27
N ASP A 195 -2.04 24.76 -8.68
CA ASP A 195 -2.31 26.12 -9.17
C ASP A 195 -3.12 26.13 -10.46
N ALA A 196 -3.01 25.07 -11.27
CA ALA A 196 -3.81 24.90 -12.48
C ALA A 196 -5.32 24.75 -12.19
N LEU A 197 -5.70 24.49 -10.94
CA LEU A 197 -7.10 24.39 -10.52
C LEU A 197 -7.72 25.71 -10.06
N GLN A 198 -6.93 26.76 -9.81
CA GLN A 198 -7.43 28.04 -9.30
C GLN A 198 -8.25 28.80 -10.34
N THR A 199 -7.76 28.89 -11.59
CA THR A 199 -8.46 29.59 -12.67
C THR A 199 -8.98 28.62 -13.73
N LYS A 200 -10.11 28.97 -14.34
CA LYS A 200 -10.77 28.14 -15.35
C LYS A 200 -9.91 27.98 -16.61
N ASP A 201 -9.21 29.03 -17.02
CA ASP A 201 -8.39 29.02 -18.24
C ASP A 201 -7.16 28.12 -18.11
N LYS A 202 -6.45 28.19 -16.97
CA LYS A 202 -5.34 27.29 -16.66
C LYS A 202 -5.82 25.84 -16.64
N LYS A 203 -6.97 25.57 -16.01
CA LYS A 203 -7.57 24.23 -15.99
C LYS A 203 -7.88 23.69 -17.38
N VAL A 204 -8.40 24.54 -18.28
CA VAL A 204 -8.68 24.16 -19.67
C VAL A 204 -7.39 23.91 -20.43
N ALA A 205 -6.35 24.73 -20.24
CA ALA A 205 -5.03 24.53 -20.84
C ALA A 205 -4.41 23.19 -20.40
N THR A 206 -4.36 22.91 -19.11
CA THR A 206 -3.88 21.61 -18.57
C THR A 206 -4.68 20.44 -19.12
N CYS A 207 -6.00 20.57 -19.25
CA CYS A 207 -6.83 19.51 -19.86
C CYS A 207 -6.51 19.27 -21.34
N LYS A 208 -6.06 20.29 -22.10
CA LYS A 208 -5.61 20.12 -23.49
C LYS A 208 -4.30 19.31 -23.54
N THR A 209 -3.35 19.59 -22.65
CA THR A 209 -2.09 18.85 -22.55
C THR A 209 -2.30 17.40 -22.14
N ILE A 210 -3.14 17.14 -21.12
CA ILE A 210 -3.49 15.76 -20.70
C ILE A 210 -4.17 15.01 -21.83
N LYS A 211 -5.06 15.69 -22.59
CA LYS A 211 -5.74 15.08 -23.73
C LYS A 211 -4.74 14.57 -24.77
N GLN A 212 -3.74 15.36 -25.14
CA GLN A 212 -2.71 14.96 -26.11
C GLN A 212 -1.99 13.69 -25.63
N ARG A 213 -1.48 13.69 -24.39
CA ARG A 213 -0.78 12.53 -23.79
C ARG A 213 -1.63 11.27 -23.73
N LEU A 214 -2.91 11.39 -23.35
CA LEU A 214 -3.82 10.25 -23.30
C LEU A 214 -4.24 9.73 -24.68
N GLU A 215 -4.36 10.61 -25.68
CA GLU A 215 -4.66 10.22 -27.07
C GLU A 215 -3.46 9.49 -27.71
N GLU A 216 -2.24 9.95 -27.46
CA GLU A 216 -1.00 9.24 -27.86
C GLU A 216 -0.94 7.86 -27.24
N ARG A 217 -1.15 7.76 -25.92
CA ARG A 217 -1.16 6.47 -25.22
C ARG A 217 -2.26 5.54 -25.74
N PHE A 218 -3.45 6.05 -26.06
CA PHE A 218 -4.53 5.25 -26.64
C PHE A 218 -4.15 4.66 -28.00
N LYS A 219 -3.47 5.43 -28.86
CA LYS A 219 -2.99 4.94 -30.17
C LYS A 219 -1.98 3.80 -30.05
N THR A 220 -1.19 3.74 -28.97
CA THR A 220 -0.27 2.62 -28.71
C THR A 220 -0.97 1.29 -28.38
N GLY A 221 -2.29 1.29 -28.12
CA GLY A 221 -3.05 0.10 -27.74
C GLY A 221 -2.79 -0.41 -26.31
N LYS A 222 -1.91 0.25 -25.54
CA LYS A 222 -1.63 -0.10 -24.14
C LYS A 222 -2.76 0.36 -23.20
N ASN A 223 -2.81 -0.25 -22.01
CA ASN A 223 -3.75 0.12 -20.94
C ASN A 223 -5.23 0.11 -21.37
N ARG A 224 -5.65 -0.90 -22.17
CA ARG A 224 -7.01 -1.06 -22.72
C ARG A 224 -8.11 -0.92 -21.68
N TRP A 225 -7.89 -1.44 -20.47
CA TRP A 225 -8.83 -1.30 -19.36
C TRP A 225 -9.11 0.18 -19.04
N PHE A 226 -8.08 1.05 -19.01
CA PHE A 226 -8.25 2.46 -18.66
C PHE A 226 -9.13 3.22 -19.66
N PHE A 227 -8.98 2.92 -20.96
CA PHE A 227 -9.73 3.59 -22.03
C PHE A 227 -11.11 2.98 -22.30
N THR A 228 -11.41 1.81 -21.74
CA THR A 228 -12.73 1.18 -21.88
C THR A 228 -13.69 1.71 -20.82
N LYS A 229 -14.86 2.21 -21.24
CA LYS A 229 -15.91 2.69 -20.34
C LYS A 229 -16.37 1.56 -19.41
N LEU A 230 -16.40 1.83 -18.10
CA LEU A 230 -17.02 0.94 -17.12
C LEU A 230 -18.55 0.99 -17.30
N ARG A 231 -19.18 -0.19 -17.33
CA ARG A 231 -20.64 -0.33 -17.35
C ARG A 231 -21.08 -0.67 -15.94
N PHE A 232 -21.98 0.14 -15.41
CA PHE A 232 -22.65 0.02 -14.13
C PHE A 232 -24.07 0.51 -14.34
#